data_AF-A0A0F9N6A8-F1
#
_entry.id   AF-A0A0F9N6A8-F1
#
_cell.length_a   1.000
_cell.length_b   1.000
_cell.length_c   1.000
_cell.angle_alpha   90.00
_cell.angle_beta   90.00
_cell.angle_gamma   90.00
#
_symmetry.space_group_name_H-M   'P 1'
#
loop_
_entity.id
_entity.type
_entity.pdbx_description
1 polymer ?
#
loop_
_entity_poly.entity_id
_entity_poly.type
_entity_poly.pdbx_seq_one_letter_code
_entity_poly.pdbx_strand_id
1 'polypeptide(L)' 'MNLEVENEIKAEIEKVITSEDSPVGIDAKKTHIIIINKLVEIEKRLDTLEKMH' A
#
# COMPACT_ATOMS: atom_id res chain seq x y z
N MET A 1 3.89 -16.16 -5.26
CA MET A 1 2.95 -15.17 -4.71
C MET A 1 1.92 -14.91 -5.78
N ASN A 2 0.65 -15.21 -5.52
CA ASN A 2 -0.42 -14.83 -6.44
C ASN A 2 -0.76 -13.37 -6.13
N LEU A 3 -0.43 -12.46 -7.04
CA LEU A 3 -0.51 -11.00 -6.84
C LEU A 3 -1.73 -10.40 -7.55
N GLU A 4 -2.75 -11.22 -7.82
CA GLU A 4 -3.95 -10.78 -8.50
C GLU A 4 -4.79 -9.93 -7.54
N VAL A 5 -4.96 -8.65 -7.91
CA VAL A 5 -5.86 -7.71 -7.25
C VAL A 5 -7.08 -7.57 -8.15
N GLU A 6 -8.28 -7.66 -7.56
CA GLU A 6 -9.54 -7.52 -8.28
C GLU A 6 -9.60 -6.19 -9.03
N ASN A 7 -10.21 -6.19 -10.22
CA ASN A 7 -10.17 -5.06 -11.16
C ASN A 7 -10.75 -3.77 -10.59
N GLU A 8 -11.78 -3.86 -9.73
CA GLU A 8 -12.40 -2.69 -9.07
C GLU A 8 -11.44 -2.06 -8.05
N ILE A 9 -10.79 -2.88 -7.21
CA ILE A 9 -9.79 -2.44 -6.24
C ILE A 9 -8.58 -1.82 -6.96
N LYS A 10 -8.17 -2.42 -8.09
CA LYS A 10 -7.08 -1.90 -8.91
C LYS A 10 -7.38 -0.47 -9.41
N ALA A 11 -8.59 -0.22 -9.91
CA ALA A 11 -8.99 1.08 -10.43
C ALA A 11 -9.05 2.17 -9.33
N GLU A 12 -9.50 1.81 -8.13
CA GLU A 12 -9.50 2.71 -6.99
C GLU A 12 -8.08 3.07 -6.53
N ILE A 13 -7.21 2.05 -6.43
CA ILE A 13 -5.79 2.27 -6.10
C ILE A 13 -5.14 3.15 -7.16
N GLU A 14 -5.36 2.88 -8.45
CA GLU A 14 -4.81 3.64 -9.57
C GLU A 14 -5.20 5.13 -9.52
N LYS A 15 -6.46 5.42 -9.21
CA LYS A 15 -6.96 6.80 -9.07
C LYS A 15 -6.29 7.56 -7.92
N VAL A 16 -5.99 6.88 -6.82
CA VAL A 16 -5.31 7.47 -5.66
C VAL A 16 -3.83 7.69 -5.94
N ILE A 17 -3.18 6.74 -6.61
CA ILE A 17 -1.73 6.82 -6.86
C ILE A 17 -1.37 7.75 -8.03
N THR A 18 -2.28 7.98 -8.98
CA THR A 18 -2.06 8.89 -10.13
C THR A 18 -2.43 10.35 -9.87
N SER A 19 -2.95 10.67 -8.68
CA SER A 19 -3.16 12.05 -8.24
C SER A 19 -1.85 12.84 -8.25
N GLU A 20 -1.86 14.11 -8.67
CA GLU A 20 -0.66 14.97 -8.68
C GLU A 20 -0.08 15.19 -7.27
N ASP A 21 -0.90 15.01 -6.22
CA ASP A 21 -0.48 15.05 -4.82
C ASP A 21 0.13 13.72 -4.33
N SER A 22 0.10 12.69 -5.17
CA SER A 22 0.62 11.37 -4.86
C SER A 22 2.11 11.30 -5.20
N PRO A 23 2.98 10.91 -4.25
CA PRO A 23 4.41 10.70 -4.50
C PRO A 23 4.69 9.58 -5.52
N VAL A 24 3.64 8.91 -6.00
CA VAL A 24 3.72 7.73 -6.85
C VAL A 24 4.02 8.04 -8.32
N GLY A 25 3.84 9.28 -8.76
CA GLY A 25 4.09 9.70 -10.14
C GLY A 25 5.57 9.90 -10.53
N ILE A 26 6.51 9.90 -9.59
CA ILE A 26 7.89 10.41 -9.83
C ILE A 26 8.93 9.29 -9.90
N ASP A 27 8.83 8.25 -9.06
CA ASP A 27 9.77 7.13 -9.02
C ASP A 27 9.10 5.86 -8.48
N ALA A 28 8.87 4.88 -9.37
CA ALA A 28 8.28 3.59 -9.02
C ALA A 28 9.06 2.86 -7.90
N LYS A 29 10.38 3.03 -7.80
CA LYS A 29 11.18 2.41 -6.73
C LYS A 29 10.86 3.06 -5.38
N LYS A 30 10.82 4.40 -5.33
CA LYS A 30 10.45 5.15 -4.12
C LYS A 30 9.03 4.83 -3.67
N THR A 31 8.10 4.71 -4.61
CA THR A 31 6.73 4.25 -4.37
C THR A 31 6.69 2.90 -3.68
N HIS A 32 7.34 1.88 -4.26
CA HIS A 32 7.32 0.53 -3.69
C HIS A 32 7.94 0.50 -2.29
N ILE A 33 9.02 1.27 -2.05
CA ILE A 33 9.61 1.41 -0.71
C ILE A 33 8.60 1.96 0.29
N ILE A 34 7.87 3.03 -0.07
CA ILE A 34 6.85 3.64 0.79
C ILE A 34 5.71 2.68 1.07
N ILE A 35 5.21 1.98 0.05
CA ILE A 35 4.12 0.99 0.18
C ILE A 35 4.55 -0.14 1.12
N ILE A 36 5.73 -0.74 0.89
CA ILE A 36 6.25 -1.82 1.72
C ILE A 36 6.42 -1.35 3.17
N ASN A 37 6.98 -0.16 3.40
CA ASN A 37 7.12 0.38 4.76
C ASN A 37 5.77 0.55 5.47
N LYS A 38 4.75 1.07 4.76
CA LYS A 38 3.40 1.21 5.32
C LYS A 38 2.74 -0.13 5.64
N LEU A 39 2.93 -1.15 4.80
CA LEU A 39 2.43 -2.49 5.07
C LEU A 39 3.08 -3.09 6.33
N VAL A 40 4.40 -2.96 6.48
CA VAL A 40 5.14 -3.39 7.68
C VAL A 40 4.64 -2.66 8.94
N GLU A 41 4.35 -1.35 8.85
CA GLU A 41 3.76 -0.59 9.97
C GLU A 41 2.37 -1.09 10.35
N ILE A 42 1.54 -1.44 9.36
CA ILE A 42 0.20 -2.00 9.58
C ILE A 42 0.32 -3.37 10.26
N GLU A 43 1.17 -4.27 9.77
CA GLU A 43 1.41 -5.58 10.39
C GLU A 43 1.84 -5.45 11.85
N LYS A 44 2.79 -4.56 12.17
CA LYS A 44 3.21 -4.31 13.56
C LYS A 44 2.07 -3.83 14.46
N ARG A 45 1.18 -2.98 13.92
CA ARG A 45 0.01 -2.49 14.65
C ARG A 45 -1.01 -3.60 14.87
N LEU A 46 -1.25 -4.44 13.86
CA LEU A 46 -2.11 -5.62 13.97
C LEU A 46 -1.57 -6.61 15.00
N ASP A 47 -0.28 -6.97 14.94
CA ASP A 47 0.40 -7.82 15.92
C ASP A 47 0.21 -7.31 17.35
N THR A 48 0.25 -5.98 17.54
CA THR A 48 0.06 -5.37 18.85
C THR A 48 -1.38 -5.53 19.33
N LEU A 49 -2.36 -5.28 18.45
CA LEU A 49 -3.79 -5.43 18.76
C LEU A 49 -4.16 -6.88 19.03
N GLU A 50 -3.63 -7.83 18.26
CA GLU A 50 -3.87 -9.26 18.43
C GLU A 50 -3.31 -9.80 19.74
N LYS A 51 -2.18 -9.25 20.23
CA LYS A 51 -1.60 -9.59 21.54
C LYS A 51 -2.34 -8.98 22.73
N MET A 52 -3.23 -8.01 22.50
CA MET A 52 -4.05 -7.39 23.54
C MET A 52 -5.35 -8.17 23.82
N HIS A 53 -5.69 -9.15 22.97
CA HIS A 53 -6.81 -10.07 23.11
C HIS A 53 -6.35 -11.45 23.55
#